data_AF-A0AAW8S1Q9-F1
#
_entry.id   AF-A0AAW8S1Q9-F1
#
_cell.length_a   1.000
_cell.length_b   1.000
_cell.length_c   1.000
_cell.angle_alpha   90.00
_cell.angle_beta   90.00
_cell.angle_gamma   90.00
#
_symmetry.space_group_name_H-M   'P 1'
#
loop_
_entity.id
_entity.type
_entity.pdbx_description
1 polymer ?
#
loop_
_entity_poly.entity_id
_entity_poly.type
_entity_poly.pdbx_seq_one_letter_code
_entity_poly.pdbx_strand_id
1 'polypeptide(L)'
;MNVETHYTLKRKFWICYFLLLFIGASLTILRWLSVPLTDFVFINPEIHSHISNFSLSMIFYLAIGNSWLIAGVNFRLIVLLGMGILLGNLVCETLLGFMNTTDLVDAVYGALGTFISFIYLLCTEKYGRGPIKSKN
;
A
#
# COMPACT_ATOMS: atom_id res chain seq x y z
N MET A 1 -18.32 -6.05 13.27
CA MET A 1 -17.95 -4.65 13.56
C MET A 1 -18.46 -3.81 12.40
N ASN A 2 -19.51 -3.00 12.61
CA ASN A 2 -20.03 -2.13 11.56
C ASN A 2 -19.12 -0.90 11.53
N VAL A 3 -18.31 -0.75 10.47
CA VAL A 3 -17.48 0.46 10.32
C VAL A 3 -18.40 1.53 9.76
N GLU A 4 -18.93 2.38 10.64
CA GLU A 4 -19.72 3.53 10.21
C GLU A 4 -18.86 4.46 9.34
N THR A 5 -19.29 4.67 8.11
CA THR A 5 -18.61 5.58 7.19
C THR A 5 -19.07 7.01 7.50
N HIS A 6 -18.12 7.93 7.67
CA HIS A 6 -18.39 9.33 7.99
C HIS A 6 -18.23 10.26 6.78
N TYR A 7 -17.46 9.82 5.78
CA TYR A 7 -17.18 10.59 4.58
C TYR A 7 -17.38 9.75 3.32
N THR A 8 -17.62 10.42 2.19
CA THR A 8 -17.49 9.81 0.86
C THR A 8 -16.32 10.42 0.11
N LEU A 9 -15.75 9.68 -0.84
CA LEU A 9 -14.69 10.19 -1.70
C LEU A 9 -15.26 10.68 -3.03
N LYS A 10 -14.72 11.79 -3.53
CA LYS A 10 -15.01 12.23 -4.91
C LYS A 10 -14.57 11.16 -5.90
N ARG A 11 -15.34 10.98 -6.98
CA ARG A 11 -15.13 9.95 -8.00
C ARG A 11 -13.67 9.79 -8.47
N LYS A 12 -12.95 10.90 -8.71
CA LYS A 12 -11.55 10.87 -9.17
C LYS A 12 -10.60 10.19 -8.16
N PHE A 13 -10.86 10.31 -6.87
CA PHE A 13 -10.06 9.66 -5.82
C PHE A 13 -10.39 8.18 -5.69
N TRP A 14 -11.64 7.78 -5.93
CA TRP A 14 -12.01 6.37 -6.07
C TRP A 14 -11.33 5.72 -7.28
N ILE A 15 -11.33 6.38 -8.43
CA ILE A 15 -10.65 5.87 -9.62
C ILE A 15 -9.15 5.69 -9.34
N CYS A 16 -8.51 6.69 -8.76
CA CYS A 16 -7.09 6.62 -8.42
C CYS A 16 -6.79 5.50 -7.40
N TYR A 17 -7.64 5.35 -6.37
CA TYR A 17 -7.54 4.26 -5.40
C TYR A 17 -7.56 2.89 -6.05
N PHE A 18 -8.59 2.61 -6.85
CA PHE A 18 -8.74 1.30 -7.50
C PHE A 18 -7.66 1.05 -8.54
N LEU A 19 -7.19 2.10 -9.23
CA LEU A 19 -6.06 1.98 -10.15
C LEU A 19 -4.77 1.59 -9.41
N LEU A 20 -4.46 2.25 -8.29
CA LEU A 20 -3.28 1.93 -7.49
C LEU A 20 -3.37 0.51 -6.90
N LEU A 21 -4.54 0.12 -6.38
CA LEU A 21 -4.77 -1.25 -5.93
C LEU A 21 -4.62 -2.27 -7.06
N PHE A 22 -5.14 -1.98 -8.25
CA PHE A 22 -5.01 -2.86 -9.41
C PHE A 22 -3.55 -3.01 -9.83
N ILE A 23 -2.78 -1.92 -9.85
CA ILE A 23 -1.34 -1.96 -10.11
C ILE A 23 -0.63 -2.82 -9.06
N GLY A 24 -0.85 -2.56 -7.78
CA GLY A 24 -0.25 -3.36 -6.70
C GLY A 24 -0.60 -4.85 -6.81
N ALA A 25 -1.88 -5.17 -7.04
CA ALA A 25 -2.33 -6.54 -7.16
C ALA A 25 -1.68 -7.24 -8.37
N SER A 26 -1.63 -6.55 -9.52
CA SER A 26 -1.00 -7.05 -10.73
C SER A 26 0.49 -7.35 -10.51
N LEU A 27 1.23 -6.42 -9.88
CA LEU A 27 2.65 -6.62 -9.56
C LEU A 27 2.88 -7.80 -8.62
N THR A 28 2.01 -7.97 -7.63
CA THR A 28 2.07 -9.11 -6.69
C THR A 28 1.83 -10.42 -7.43
N ILE A 29 0.82 -10.48 -8.31
CA ILE A 29 0.52 -11.66 -9.12
C ILE A 29 1.69 -11.97 -10.07
N LEU A 30 2.23 -10.96 -10.77
CA LEU A 30 3.38 -11.13 -11.66
C LEU A 30 4.57 -11.73 -10.90
N ARG A 31 4.86 -11.26 -9.69
CA ARG A 31 5.89 -11.87 -8.85
C ARG A 31 5.59 -13.34 -8.56
N TRP A 32 4.35 -13.65 -8.22
CA TRP A 32 3.95 -15.01 -7.86
C TRP A 32 3.85 -15.98 -9.03
N LEU A 33 3.70 -15.49 -10.28
CA LEU A 33 3.76 -16.34 -11.47
C LEU A 33 5.11 -17.06 -11.63
N SER A 34 6.19 -16.50 -11.05
CA SER A 34 7.50 -17.18 -11.05
C SER A 34 7.56 -18.45 -10.19
N VAL A 35 6.57 -18.68 -9.32
CA VAL A 35 6.48 -19.91 -8.52
C VAL A 35 6.16 -21.13 -9.40
N PRO A 36 5.09 -21.13 -10.23
CA PRO A 36 4.86 -22.21 -11.19
C PRO A 36 5.69 -22.09 -12.49
N LEU A 37 6.14 -20.89 -12.86
CA LEU A 37 6.90 -20.63 -14.10
C LEU A 37 8.30 -20.12 -13.74
N THR A 38 9.24 -21.01 -13.45
CA THR A 38 10.55 -20.65 -12.88
C THR A 38 11.40 -19.73 -13.75
N ASP A 39 11.20 -19.74 -15.07
CA ASP A 39 11.92 -18.88 -16.02
C ASP A 39 11.26 -17.51 -16.19
N PHE A 40 10.10 -17.28 -15.59
CA PHE A 40 9.41 -16.01 -15.65
C PHE A 40 10.10 -14.97 -14.76
N VAL A 41 10.60 -13.91 -15.39
CA VAL A 41 11.20 -12.76 -14.72
C VAL A 41 10.50 -11.50 -15.20
N PHE A 42 9.98 -10.71 -14.26
CA PHE A 42 9.36 -9.42 -14.56
C PHE A 42 10.43 -8.33 -14.69
N ILE A 43 10.57 -7.75 -15.89
CA ILE A 43 11.55 -6.71 -16.26
C ILE A 43 13.00 -7.17 -16.18
N ASN A 44 13.50 -7.46 -14.98
CA ASN A 44 14.84 -8.00 -14.72
C ASN A 44 14.85 -8.71 -13.34
N PRO A 45 15.88 -9.53 -13.04
CA PRO A 45 15.91 -10.31 -11.80
C PRO A 45 15.86 -9.46 -10.52
N GLU A 46 16.53 -8.31 -10.52
CA GLU A 46 16.60 -7.38 -9.39
C GLU A 46 15.24 -6.77 -9.06
N ILE A 47 14.54 -6.21 -10.05
CA ILE A 47 13.20 -5.66 -9.84
C ILE A 47 12.26 -6.80 -9.44
N HIS A 48 12.38 -7.95 -10.09
CA HIS A 48 11.52 -9.10 -9.82
C HIS A 48 11.68 -9.59 -8.37
N SER A 49 12.88 -9.66 -7.79
CA SER A 49 13.05 -10.09 -6.39
C SER A 49 12.31 -9.19 -5.41
N HIS A 50 12.31 -7.87 -5.63
CA HIS A 50 11.84 -6.87 -4.64
C HIS A 50 10.43 -6.32 -4.90
N ILE A 51 9.84 -6.58 -6.07
CA ILE A 51 8.56 -5.97 -6.47
C ILE A 51 7.39 -6.31 -5.53
N SER A 52 7.43 -7.46 -4.84
CA SER A 52 6.41 -7.82 -3.84
C SER A 52 6.46 -6.94 -2.60
N ASN A 53 7.63 -6.51 -2.15
CA ASN A 53 7.75 -5.62 -0.99
C ASN A 53 7.16 -4.24 -1.30
N PHE A 54 7.42 -3.73 -2.51
CA PHE A 54 6.76 -2.53 -3.04
C PHE A 54 5.24 -2.68 -3.12
N SER A 55 4.76 -3.75 -3.77
CA SER A 55 3.34 -3.90 -4.06
C SER A 55 2.50 -4.19 -2.81
N LEU A 56 2.99 -5.03 -1.91
CA LEU A 56 2.30 -5.36 -0.66
C LEU A 56 2.23 -4.15 0.27
N SER A 57 3.35 -3.42 0.45
CA SER A 57 3.35 -2.19 1.25
C SER A 57 2.34 -1.16 0.73
N MET A 58 2.26 -1.02 -0.59
CA MET A 58 1.29 -0.13 -1.23
C MET A 58 -0.16 -0.58 -0.97
N ILE A 59 -0.48 -1.85 -1.26
CA ILE A 59 -1.83 -2.40 -1.07
C ILE A 59 -2.26 -2.28 0.39
N PHE A 60 -1.41 -2.68 1.33
CA PHE A 60 -1.72 -2.63 2.76
C PHE A 60 -2.04 -1.21 3.21
N TYR A 61 -1.18 -0.25 2.84
CA TYR A 61 -1.36 1.11 3.28
C TYR A 61 -2.59 1.76 2.65
N LEU A 62 -2.81 1.52 1.35
CA LEU A 62 -4.01 2.00 0.66
C LEU A 62 -5.28 1.40 1.25
N ALA A 63 -5.34 0.08 1.41
CA ALA A 63 -6.55 -0.60 1.88
C ALA A 63 -6.95 -0.12 3.27
N ILE A 64 -6.04 -0.20 4.24
CA ILE A 64 -6.33 0.19 5.63
C ILE A 64 -6.47 1.71 5.74
N GLY A 65 -5.54 2.47 5.16
CA GLY A 65 -5.53 3.93 5.23
C GLY A 65 -6.76 4.56 4.60
N ASN A 66 -7.21 4.05 3.44
CA ASN A 66 -8.41 4.58 2.78
C ASN A 66 -9.69 4.20 3.53
N SER A 67 -9.78 2.99 4.07
CA SER A 67 -10.89 2.60 4.95
C SER A 67 -10.97 3.50 6.19
N TRP A 68 -9.82 3.80 6.83
CA TRP A 68 -9.74 4.72 7.97
C TRP A 68 -10.10 6.16 7.60
N LEU A 69 -9.66 6.65 6.44
CA LEU A 69 -10.05 7.97 5.92
C LEU A 69 -11.56 8.13 5.80
N ILE A 70 -12.23 7.11 5.24
CA ILE A 70 -13.69 7.09 5.02
C ILE A 70 -14.44 6.95 6.35
N ALA A 71 -13.90 6.17 7.29
CA ALA A 71 -14.41 6.03 8.65
C ALA A 71 -14.13 7.26 9.55
N GLY A 72 -13.49 8.31 9.02
CA GLY A 72 -13.23 9.54 9.78
C GLY A 72 -12.16 9.41 10.86
N VAL A 73 -11.33 8.36 10.81
CA VAL A 73 -10.18 8.20 11.71
C VAL A 73 -9.20 9.36 11.51
N ASN A 74 -8.61 9.84 12.60
CA ASN A 74 -7.66 10.95 12.56
C ASN A 74 -6.46 10.60 11.65
N PHE A 75 -6.13 11.51 10.72
CA PHE A 75 -5.02 11.32 9.77
C PHE A 75 -3.68 11.05 10.46
N ARG A 76 -3.46 11.51 11.70
CA ARG A 76 -2.27 11.17 12.50
C ARG A 76 -2.11 9.66 12.71
N LEU A 77 -3.21 8.93 12.91
CA LEU A 77 -3.16 7.46 13.04
C LEU A 77 -2.82 6.79 11.71
N ILE A 78 -3.27 7.38 10.59
CA ILE A 78 -2.91 6.93 9.25
C ILE A 78 -1.42 7.17 8.97
N VAL A 79 -0.86 8.31 9.42
CA VAL A 79 0.60 8.56 9.36
C VAL A 79 1.35 7.53 10.19
N LEU A 80 0.90 7.23 11.42
CA LEU A 80 1.48 6.20 12.28
C LEU A 80 1.44 4.81 11.63
N LEU A 81 0.35 4.46 10.95
CA LEU A 81 0.27 3.22 10.16
C LEU A 81 1.37 3.17 9.09
N GLY A 82 1.57 4.26 8.33
CA GLY A 82 2.64 4.33 7.33
C GLY A 82 4.02 4.17 7.94
N MET A 83 4.30 4.83 9.07
CA MET A 83 5.55 4.65 9.81
C MET A 83 5.72 3.22 10.33
N GLY A 84 4.63 2.59 10.78
CA GLY A 84 4.62 1.18 11.17
C GLY A 84 4.95 0.24 10.02
N ILE A 85 4.47 0.52 8.80
CA ILE A 85 4.81 -0.26 7.60
C ILE A 85 6.29 -0.07 7.22
N LEU A 86 6.82 1.16 7.29
CA LEU A 86 8.25 1.42 7.05
C LEU A 86 9.12 0.67 8.06
N LEU A 87 8.77 0.73 9.35
CA LEU A 87 9.47 0.00 10.39
C LEU A 87 9.33 -1.51 10.21
N GLY A 88 8.14 -1.99 9.82
CA GLY A 88 7.88 -3.39 9.52
C GLY A 88 8.76 -3.91 8.39
N ASN A 89 8.87 -3.19 7.27
CA ASN A 89 9.79 -3.54 6.18
C ASN A 89 11.24 -3.58 6.67
N LEU A 90 11.69 -2.57 7.42
CA LEU A 90 13.04 -2.55 7.98
C LEU A 90 13.30 -3.74 8.91
N VAL A 91 12.35 -4.05 9.80
CA VAL A 91 12.43 -5.17 10.75
C VAL A 91 12.42 -6.52 10.04
N CYS A 92 11.60 -6.70 9.01
CA CYS A 92 11.59 -7.91 8.21
C CYS A 92 12.98 -8.16 7.61
N GLU A 93 13.59 -7.14 6.99
CA GLU A 93 14.89 -7.35 6.33
C GLU A 93 16.07 -7.43 7.32
N THR A 94 16.01 -6.74 8.47
CA THR A 94 17.13 -6.67 9.42
C THR A 94 17.06 -7.69 10.56
N LEU A 95 15.87 -7.99 11.10
CA LEU A 95 15.69 -8.91 12.23
C LEU A 95 15.24 -10.31 11.79
N LEU A 96 14.43 -10.46 10.74
CA LEU A 96 14.21 -11.78 10.12
C LEU A 96 15.38 -12.19 9.21
N GLY A 97 16.27 -11.25 8.87
CA GLY A 97 17.57 -11.51 8.25
C GLY A 97 18.53 -12.36 9.10
N PHE A 98 18.21 -12.71 10.35
CA PHE A 98 18.90 -13.84 11.02
C PHE A 98 18.66 -15.18 10.28
N MET A 99 17.68 -15.26 9.38
CA MET A 99 17.41 -16.39 8.47
C MET A 99 17.80 -16.15 7.00
N ASN A 100 18.12 -14.92 6.57
CA ASN A 100 18.44 -14.57 5.17
C ASN A 100 19.43 -13.38 5.08
N THR A 101 20.25 -13.28 4.04
CA THR A 101 21.15 -12.14 3.81
C THR A 101 20.39 -10.80 3.93
N THR A 102 20.88 -9.87 4.74
CA THR A 102 20.25 -8.55 4.92
C THR A 102 20.17 -7.83 3.57
N ASP A 103 18.94 -7.63 3.08
CA ASP A 103 18.70 -6.95 1.82
C ASP A 103 18.02 -5.59 2.05
N LEU A 104 18.84 -4.54 2.08
CA LEU A 104 18.33 -3.17 2.27
C LEU A 104 17.49 -2.70 1.07
N VAL A 105 17.66 -3.32 -0.10
CA VAL A 105 16.93 -2.95 -1.32
C VAL A 105 15.44 -3.26 -1.13
N ASP A 106 15.10 -4.39 -0.51
CA ASP A 106 13.72 -4.74 -0.20
C ASP A 106 13.00 -3.70 0.67
N ALA A 107 13.68 -3.22 1.71
CA ALA A 107 13.16 -2.14 2.55
C ALA A 107 12.94 -0.83 1.77
N VAL A 108 13.82 -0.52 0.80
CA VAL A 108 13.65 0.63 -0.10
C VAL A 108 12.42 0.47 -1.00
N TYR A 109 12.21 -0.71 -1.60
CA TYR A 109 11.02 -0.97 -2.41
C TYR A 109 9.73 -0.86 -1.58
N GLY A 110 9.72 -1.44 -0.37
CA GLY A 110 8.59 -1.28 0.57
C GLY A 110 8.36 0.18 0.96
N ALA A 111 9.42 0.97 1.15
CA ALA A 111 9.31 2.40 1.43
C ALA A 111 8.72 3.18 0.25
N LEU A 112 9.11 2.89 -1.00
CA LEU A 112 8.56 3.51 -2.19
C LEU A 112 7.06 3.23 -2.35
N GLY A 113 6.62 1.98 -2.14
CA GLY A 113 5.20 1.61 -2.17
C GLY A 113 4.39 2.34 -1.09
N THR A 114 4.95 2.44 0.11
CA THR A 114 4.38 3.20 1.23
C THR A 114 4.28 4.69 0.90
N PHE A 115 5.33 5.27 0.31
CA PHE A 115 5.39 6.69 -0.03
C PHE A 115 4.35 7.10 -1.08
N ILE A 116 4.19 6.30 -2.15
CA ILE A 116 3.15 6.53 -3.17
C ILE A 116 1.76 6.51 -2.51
N SER A 117 1.51 5.54 -1.65
CA SER A 117 0.25 5.42 -0.91
C SER A 117 0.02 6.60 0.02
N PHE A 118 1.06 7.06 0.71
CA PHE A 118 1.01 8.23 1.58
C PHE A 118 0.59 9.49 0.80
N ILE A 119 1.19 9.73 -0.37
CA ILE A 119 0.82 10.86 -1.22
C ILE A 119 -0.65 10.78 -1.61
N TYR A 120 -1.13 9.60 -2.02
CA TYR A 120 -2.54 9.39 -2.32
C TYR A 120 -3.43 9.73 -1.12
N LEU A 121 -3.13 9.17 0.06
CA LEU A 121 -3.92 9.36 1.28
C LEU A 121 -3.92 10.83 1.73
N LEU A 122 -2.78 11.51 1.67
CA LEU A 122 -2.66 12.93 2.01
C LEU A 122 -3.47 13.83 1.06
N CYS A 123 -3.41 13.55 -0.24
CA CYS A 123 -4.23 14.25 -1.23
C CYS A 123 -5.72 13.99 -1.02
N THR A 124 -6.08 12.77 -0.63
CA THR A 124 -7.46 12.35 -0.37
C THR A 124 -8.02 13.03 0.88
N GLU A 125 -7.23 13.11 1.95
CA GLU A 125 -7.53 13.86 3.17
C GLU A 125 -7.85 15.32 2.86
N LYS A 126 -6.95 16.00 2.12
CA LYS A 126 -7.04 17.44 1.86
C LYS A 126 -8.12 17.82 0.85
N TYR A 127 -8.31 17.01 -0.19
CA TYR A 127 -9.10 17.42 -1.37
C TYR A 127 -10.18 16.42 -1.78
N GLY A 128 -10.10 15.19 -1.28
CA GLY A 128 -10.90 14.06 -1.75
C GLY A 128 -12.18 13.80 -0.96
N ARG A 129 -12.25 14.22 0.30
CA ARG A 129 -13.45 14.08 1.13
C ARG A 129 -14.63 14.92 0.62
N GLY A 130 -15.82 14.33 0.69
CA GLY A 130 -17.10 14.98 0.49
C GLY A 130 -18.08 14.58 1.59
N PRO A 131 -19.10 15.40 1.87
CA PRO A 131 -20.14 15.07 2.83
C PRO A 131 -20.93 13.86 2.34
N ILE A 132 -21.33 12.98 3.26
CA ILE A 132 -22.29 11.91 2.95
C ILE A 132 -23.60 12.61 2.57
N LYS A 133 -24.07 12.40 1.34
CA LYS A 133 -25.42 12.85 0.97
C LYS A 133 -26.41 12.10 1.86
N SER A 134 -27.07 12.84 2.76
CA SER A 134 -28.28 12.37 3.44
C SER A 134 -29.21 11.78 2.38
N LYS A 135 -29.59 10.50 2.54
CA LYS A 135 -30.70 9.92 1.79
C LYS A 135 -31.95 10.68 2.23
N ASN A 136 -32.45 11.57 1.39
CA ASN A 136 -33.84 12.00 1.42
C ASN A 136 -34.71 10.90 0.83
#